data_AF-A0A4R0SF36-F1
#
_entry.id   AF-A0A4R0SF36-F1
#
_cell.length_a   1.000
_cell.length_b   1.000
_cell.length_c   1.000
_cell.angle_alpha   90.00
_cell.angle_beta   90.00
_cell.angle_gamma   90.00
#
_symmetry.space_group_name_H-M   'P 1'
#
loop_
_entity.id
_entity.type
_entity.pdbx_description
1 polymer ?
#
loop_
_entity_poly.entity_id
_entity_poly.type
_entity_poly.pdbx_seq_one_letter_code
_entity_poly.pdbx_strand_id
1 'polypeptide(L)'
;MNSIPLTTNQACCNLQIDETKADVRYVFHWLSNEYEHLKALGEGSQSNINAKKVKSYPISLPPLEEQRRIVSILDRFDKLTNDLSSGLPAEIEARRKQYEYYRDRLLSFDELAV
;
A
#
# COMPACT_ATOMS: atom_id res chain seq x y z
N MET A 1 -13.54 7.28 -14.28
CA MET A 1 -14.42 6.33 -13.58
C MET A 1 -13.53 5.45 -12.71
N ASN A 2 -13.90 5.22 -11.44
CA ASN A 2 -13.10 4.43 -10.50
C ASN A 2 -13.28 2.94 -10.79
N SER A 3 -12.19 2.17 -10.80
CA SER A 3 -12.23 0.71 -11.03
C SER A 3 -12.84 -0.06 -9.86
N ILE A 4 -12.89 0.56 -8.67
CA ILE A 4 -13.51 0.03 -7.45
C ILE A 4 -14.59 1.02 -7.02
N PRO A 5 -15.77 0.55 -6.58
CA PRO A 5 -16.79 1.42 -6.01
C PRO A 5 -16.26 2.15 -4.77
N LEU A 6 -16.03 3.45 -4.91
CA LEU A 6 -15.58 4.32 -3.83
C LEU A 6 -16.02 5.76 -4.11
N THR A 7 -16.25 6.52 -3.04
CA THR A 7 -16.56 7.94 -3.09
C THR A 7 -15.27 8.76 -2.99
N THR A 8 -14.97 9.59 -3.98
CA THR A 8 -13.85 10.54 -3.95
C THR A 8 -14.34 11.95 -3.65
N ASN A 9 -13.61 12.69 -2.82
CA ASN A 9 -13.83 14.12 -2.65
C ASN A 9 -13.08 14.94 -3.74
N GLN A 10 -13.19 16.27 -3.69
CA GLN A 10 -12.56 17.17 -4.67
C GLN A 10 -11.03 17.22 -4.60
N ALA A 11 -10.43 16.76 -3.50
CA ALA A 11 -8.98 16.70 -3.32
C ALA A 11 -8.37 15.38 -3.84
N CYS A 12 -9.21 14.42 -4.23
CA CYS A 12 -8.76 13.16 -4.81
C CYS A 12 -8.77 13.24 -6.34
N CYS A 13 -7.64 12.91 -6.96
CA CYS A 13 -7.53 12.72 -8.40
C CYS A 13 -7.48 11.22 -8.72
N ASN A 14 -8.16 10.80 -9.78
CA ASN A 14 -8.08 9.43 -10.30
C ASN A 14 -7.23 9.41 -11.57
N LEU A 15 -6.25 8.51 -11.62
CA LEU A 15 -5.39 8.27 -12.77
C LEU A 15 -5.91 7.06 -13.56
N GLN A 16 -6.24 7.28 -14.83
CA GLN A 16 -6.56 6.20 -15.77
C GLN A 16 -5.34 5.94 -16.65
N ILE A 17 -4.87 4.69 -16.62
CA ILE A 17 -3.68 4.25 -17.33
C ILE A 17 -4.08 3.50 -18.59
N ASP A 18 -3.36 3.74 -19.67
CA ASP A 18 -3.48 2.99 -20.91
C ASP A 18 -2.72 1.66 -20.77
N GLU A 19 -3.47 0.57 -20.62
CA GLU A 19 -2.92 -0.79 -20.40
C GLU A 19 -2.04 -1.28 -21.56
N THR A 20 -2.13 -0.66 -22.75
CA THR A 20 -1.26 -0.98 -23.88
C THR A 20 0.15 -0.43 -23.71
N LYS A 21 0.36 0.53 -22.79
CA LYS A 21 1.63 1.23 -22.58
C LYS A 21 2.23 0.96 -21.21
N ALA A 22 1.38 0.82 -20.20
CA ALA A 22 1.85 0.67 -18.83
C ALA A 22 0.96 -0.26 -18.01
N ASP A 23 1.60 -1.05 -17.15
CA ASP A 23 0.95 -1.85 -16.13
C ASP A 23 0.51 -0.96 -14.96
N VAL A 24 -0.74 -1.14 -14.49
CA VAL A 24 -1.33 -0.31 -13.42
C VAL A 24 -0.56 -0.45 -12.11
N ARG A 25 -0.11 -1.67 -11.77
CA ARG A 25 0.68 -1.92 -10.54
C ARG A 25 2.09 -1.35 -10.68
N TYR A 26 2.66 -1.36 -11.89
CA TYR A 26 3.95 -0.71 -12.14
C TYR A 26 3.87 0.79 -11.85
N VAL A 27 2.87 1.47 -12.41
CA VAL A 27 2.66 2.91 -12.18
C VAL A 27 2.39 3.19 -10.70
N PHE A 28 1.64 2.32 -10.01
CA PHE A 28 1.42 2.44 -8.56
C PHE A 28 2.74 2.40 -7.79
N HIS A 29 3.56 1.36 -7.97
CA HIS A 29 4.85 1.24 -7.28
C HIS A 29 5.80 2.39 -7.61
N TRP A 30 5.82 2.84 -8.87
CA TRP A 30 6.64 3.96 -9.30
C TRP A 30 6.21 5.27 -8.63
N LEU A 31 4.90 5.55 -8.58
CA LEU A 31 4.36 6.72 -7.88
C LEU A 31 4.61 6.66 -6.36
N SER A 32 4.54 5.47 -5.77
CA SER A 32 4.90 5.26 -4.37
C SER A 32 6.37 5.59 -4.10
N ASN A 33 7.27 5.22 -5.02
CA ASN A 33 8.68 5.59 -4.93
C ASN A 33 8.91 7.11 -5.06
N GLU A 34 8.18 7.77 -5.97
CA GLU A 34 8.29 9.22 -6.22
C GLU A 34 7.45 10.08 -5.26
N TYR A 35 6.85 9.49 -4.23
CA TYR A 35 5.87 10.16 -3.37
C TYR A 35 6.41 11.47 -2.77
N GLU A 36 7.63 11.47 -2.23
CA GLU A 36 8.20 12.68 -1.61
C GLU A 36 8.48 13.78 -2.64
N HIS A 37 8.92 13.42 -3.85
CA HIS A 37 9.11 14.39 -4.93
C HIS A 37 7.77 14.99 -5.37
N LEU A 38 6.74 14.15 -5.56
CA LEU A 38 5.40 14.60 -5.93
C LEU A 38 4.83 15.51 -4.85
N LYS A 39 4.94 15.12 -3.57
CA LYS A 39 4.48 15.92 -2.43
C LYS A 39 5.15 17.29 -2.37
N ALA A 40 6.45 17.38 -2.69
CA ALA A 40 7.17 18.64 -2.76
C ALA A 40 6.69 19.58 -3.88
N LEU A 41 6.00 19.07 -4.91
CA LEU A 41 5.37 19.90 -5.95
C LEU A 41 4.04 20.54 -5.52
N GLY A 42 3.56 20.19 -4.33
CA GLY A 42 2.37 20.79 -3.73
C GLY A 42 2.59 22.28 -3.44
N GLU A 43 1.60 23.11 -3.77
CA GLU A 43 1.68 24.57 -3.61
C GLU A 43 0.49 25.11 -2.81
N GLY A 44 0.64 26.33 -2.29
CA GLY A 44 -0.39 27.02 -1.52
C GLY A 44 -0.51 26.54 -0.06
N SER A 45 -1.49 27.08 0.65
CA SER A 45 -1.70 26.84 2.08
C SER A 45 -2.14 25.41 2.43
N GLN A 46 -2.70 24.68 1.45
CA GLN A 46 -3.11 23.28 1.62
C GLN A 46 -2.18 22.27 0.95
N SER A 47 -1.06 22.72 0.34
CA SER A 47 -0.04 21.87 -0.30
C SER A 47 -0.61 20.85 -1.31
N ASN A 48 -1.73 21.14 -1.95
CA ASN A 48 -2.32 20.26 -2.95
C ASN A 48 -1.56 20.35 -4.28
N ILE A 49 -1.48 19.24 -5.00
CA ILE A 49 -0.85 19.17 -6.32
C ILE A 49 -1.92 19.36 -7.40
N ASN A 50 -1.66 20.26 -8.34
CA ASN A 50 -2.57 20.47 -9.47
C ASN A 50 -2.57 19.26 -10.42
N ALA A 51 -3.75 18.80 -10.85
CA ALA A 51 -3.89 17.68 -11.79
C ALA A 51 -3.09 17.86 -13.10
N LYS A 52 -2.90 19.10 -13.58
CA LYS A 52 -2.06 19.37 -14.76
C LYS A 52 -0.60 19.02 -14.53
N LYS A 53 -0.07 19.32 -13.34
CA LYS A 53 1.31 18.99 -12.95
C LYS A 53 1.52 17.49 -12.85
N VAL A 54 0.56 16.77 -12.25
CA VAL A 54 0.56 15.31 -12.20
C VAL A 54 0.56 14.72 -13.60
N LYS A 55 -0.28 15.24 -14.50
CA LYS A 55 -0.37 14.76 -15.90
C LYS A 55 0.89 15.00 -16.71
N SER A 56 1.66 16.06 -16.43
CA SER A 56 2.92 16.36 -17.09
C SER A 56 4.15 15.72 -16.45
N TYR A 57 3.98 15.03 -15.30
CA TYR A 57 5.10 14.46 -14.58
C TYR A 57 5.67 13.26 -15.36
N PRO A 58 6.99 13.24 -15.66
CA PRO A 58 7.57 12.23 -16.53
C PRO A 58 7.66 10.89 -15.80
N ILE A 59 7.07 9.84 -16.38
CA ILE A 59 7.16 8.47 -15.87
C ILE A 59 8.16 7.69 -16.72
N SER A 60 9.12 7.02 -16.07
CA SER A 60 10.01 6.09 -16.78
C SER A 60 9.25 4.81 -17.12
N LEU A 61 9.06 4.53 -18.40
CA LEU A 61 8.29 3.37 -18.88
C LEU A 61 9.20 2.40 -19.65
N PRO A 62 9.73 1.35 -18.99
CA PRO A 62 10.42 0.26 -19.69
C PRO A 62 9.42 -0.58 -20.50
N PRO A 63 9.87 -1.54 -21.32
CA PRO A 63 8.98 -2.46 -22.02
C PRO A 63 8.03 -3.20 -21.06
N LEU A 64 6.81 -3.53 -21.52
CA LEU A 64 5.77 -4.14 -20.68
C LEU A 64 6.22 -5.42 -19.96
N GLU A 65 7.06 -6.23 -20.59
CA GLU A 65 7.60 -7.44 -19.98
C GLU A 65 8.45 -7.13 -18.74
N GLU A 66 9.30 -6.11 -18.83
CA GLU A 66 10.15 -5.67 -17.73
C GLU A 66 9.32 -5.01 -16.62
N GLN A 67 8.28 -4.23 -16.99
CA GLN A 67 7.33 -3.69 -16.01
C GLN A 67 6.69 -4.81 -15.17
N ARG A 68 6.20 -5.87 -15.83
CA ARG A 68 5.60 -7.04 -15.15
C ARG A 68 6.60 -7.78 -14.27
N ARG A 69 7.85 -7.92 -14.73
CA ARG A 69 8.93 -8.52 -13.93
C ARG A 69 9.16 -7.74 -12.64
N ILE A 70 9.28 -6.42 -12.74
CA ILE A 70 9.45 -5.53 -11.59
C ILE A 70 8.26 -5.65 -10.63
N VAL A 71 7.03 -5.56 -11.16
CA VAL A 71 5.79 -5.69 -10.37
C VAL A 71 5.75 -7.02 -9.63
N SER A 72 6.10 -8.14 -10.27
CA SER A 72 6.07 -9.46 -9.62
C SER A 72 6.96 -9.55 -8.37
N ILE A 73 8.11 -8.85 -8.40
CA ILE A 73 9.05 -8.81 -7.28
C ILE A 73 8.48 -7.91 -6.19
N LEU A 74 8.05 -6.69 -6.55
CA LEU A 74 7.55 -5.71 -5.58
C LEU A 74 6.25 -6.18 -4.92
N ASP A 75 5.32 -6.76 -5.65
CA ASP A 75 4.06 -7.31 -5.11
C ASP A 75 4.32 -8.46 -4.14
N ARG A 76 5.36 -9.27 -4.38
CA ARG A 76 5.75 -10.32 -3.44
C ARG A 76 6.21 -9.75 -2.11
N PHE A 77 7.01 -8.68 -2.13
CA PHE A 77 7.44 -8.00 -0.91
C PHE A 77 6.29 -7.30 -0.21
N ASP A 78 5.49 -6.54 -0.96
CA ASP A 78 4.32 -5.82 -0.45
C ASP A 78 3.34 -6.77 0.25
N LYS A 79 3.04 -7.91 -0.38
CA LYS A 79 2.20 -8.95 0.23
C LYS A 79 2.79 -9.53 1.51
N LEU A 80 4.10 -9.73 1.56
CA LEU A 80 4.74 -10.27 2.76
C LEU A 80 4.72 -9.27 3.93
N THR A 81 4.83 -7.98 3.66
CA THR A 81 5.01 -6.96 4.69
C THR A 81 3.71 -6.24 5.10
N ASN A 82 2.79 -6.03 4.17
CA ASN A 82 1.64 -5.12 4.36
C ASN A 82 0.27 -5.80 4.26
N ASP A 83 0.20 -7.04 3.80
CA ASP A 83 -1.08 -7.77 3.76
C ASP A 83 -1.58 -8.02 5.20
N LEU A 84 -2.83 -7.66 5.48
CA LEU A 84 -3.39 -7.82 6.83
C LEU A 84 -3.82 -9.26 7.11
N SER A 85 -4.17 -10.00 6.06
CA SER A 85 -4.68 -11.37 6.14
C SER A 85 -3.58 -12.44 6.05
N SER A 86 -2.38 -12.05 5.64
CA SER A 86 -1.22 -12.92 5.49
C SER A 86 0.08 -12.19 5.86
N GLY A 87 1.25 -12.81 5.65
CA GLY A 87 2.53 -12.15 5.90
C GLY A 87 2.79 -11.79 7.36
N LEU A 88 3.61 -10.76 7.57
CA LEU A 88 4.07 -10.33 8.90
C LEU A 88 2.95 -9.79 9.81
N PRO A 89 2.00 -8.96 9.34
CA PRO A 89 0.95 -8.45 10.20
C PRO A 89 0.08 -9.57 10.81
N ALA A 90 -0.33 -10.54 10.00
CA ALA A 90 -1.12 -11.68 10.46
C ALA A 90 -0.36 -12.54 11.47
N GLU A 91 0.94 -12.78 11.24
CA GLU A 91 1.81 -13.52 12.17
C GLU A 91 1.95 -12.78 13.51
N ILE A 92 2.20 -11.46 13.47
CA ILE A 92 2.31 -10.64 14.69
C ILE A 92 1.01 -10.68 15.49
N GLU A 93 -0.15 -10.57 14.83
CA GLU A 93 -1.45 -10.66 15.49
C GLU A 93 -1.65 -12.04 16.15
N ALA A 94 -1.34 -13.13 15.43
CA ALA A 94 -1.44 -14.48 15.96
C ALA A 94 -0.53 -14.69 17.18
N ARG A 95 0.72 -14.18 17.13
CA ARG A 95 1.67 -14.25 18.25
C ARG A 95 1.22 -13.43 19.45
N ARG A 96 0.60 -12.26 19.24
CA ARG A 96 0.02 -11.46 20.33
C ARG A 96 -1.12 -12.19 21.03
N LYS A 97 -2.06 -12.77 20.26
CA LYS A 97 -3.15 -13.59 20.81
C LYS A 97 -2.63 -14.79 21.59
N GLN A 98 -1.62 -15.46 21.05
CA GLN A 98 -0.95 -16.58 21.72
C GLN A 98 -0.29 -16.13 23.03
N TYR A 99 0.43 -15.01 23.02
CA TYR A 99 1.06 -14.45 24.21
C TYR A 99 0.04 -14.09 25.29
N GLU A 100 -1.05 -13.42 24.93
CA GLU A 100 -2.13 -13.05 25.86
C GLU A 100 -2.75 -14.28 26.51
N TYR A 101 -3.06 -15.32 25.72
CA TYR A 101 -3.59 -16.58 26.24
C TYR A 101 -2.66 -17.21 27.29
N TYR A 102 -1.35 -17.31 27.00
CA TYR A 102 -0.41 -17.91 27.95
C TYR A 102 -0.11 -17.03 29.15
N ARG A 103 -0.05 -15.70 28.97
CA ARG A 103 0.09 -14.73 30.07
C ARG A 103 -1.06 -14.89 31.05
N ASP A 104 -2.29 -14.90 30.55
CA ASP A 104 -3.48 -14.96 31.38
C ASP A 104 -3.58 -16.32 32.08
N ARG A 105 -3.24 -17.43 31.40
CA ARG A 105 -3.17 -18.76 32.00
C ARG A 105 -2.10 -18.88 33.10
N LEU A 106 -0.94 -18.25 32.94
CA LEU A 106 0.13 -18.28 33.95
C LEU A 106 -0.24 -17.45 35.19
N LEU A 107 -1.02 -16.39 35.00
CA LEU A 107 -1.44 -15.48 36.07
C LEU A 107 -2.81 -15.86 36.67
N SER A 108 -3.53 -16.78 36.05
CA SER A 108 -4.67 -17.47 36.65
C SER A 108 -4.16 -18.60 37.52
N PHE A 109 -4.16 -18.40 38.83
CA PHE A 109 -3.96 -19.48 39.78
C PHE A 109 -5.31 -20.17 39.96
N ASP A 110 -5.45 -21.39 39.45
CA ASP A 110 -6.52 -22.27 39.92
C ASP A 110 -6.28 -22.44 41.43
N GLU A 111 -7.22 -21.98 42.27
CA GLU A 111 -7.17 -22.28 43.69
C GLU A 111 -7.10 -23.81 43.80
N LEU A 112 -5.98 -24.32 44.31
CA LEU A 112 -5.87 -25.72 44.67
C LEU A 112 -7.00 -25.97 45.67
N ALA A 113 -8.09 -26.57 45.19
CA ALA A 113 -9.20 -26.98 46.02
C ALA A 113 -8.65 -27.99 47.03
N VAL A 114 -8.45 -27.52 48.26
CA VAL A 114 -8.12 -28.32 49.45
C VAL A 114 -9.40 -28.89 50.03
#